data_AF-A0A8J9S8I7-F1
#
_entry.id   AF-A0A8J9S8I7-F1
#
_cell.length_a   1.000
_cell.length_b   1.000
_cell.length_c   1.000
_cell.angle_alpha   90.00
_cell.angle_beta   90.00
_cell.angle_gamma   90.00
#
_symmetry.space_group_name_H-M   'P 1'
#
loop_
_entity.id
_entity.type
_entity.pdbx_description
1 polymer ?
#
loop_
_entity_poly.entity_id
_entity_poly.type
_entity_poly.pdbx_seq_one_letter_code
_entity_poly.pdbx_strand_id
1 'polypeptide(L)'
;MLREGPFRLTAVVGFAYAYMVKGAISATALAPADFSSRRGFSIQIAQLAGTSGFSFSIPGEAGAQDETDKQKILQGYRRLNQLLDNWERETTVCGLTDNPYVGTSAFGKTGCERTPLKVMEYMGYRSVNDPLFKAEKTLRRLEILVPPDRETEYLEAVETWSEKADEASGMAYISSWGEANPGGGKDRIDYFIERAKRDVTEARNALGTIVSILQIE
;
A
#
# COMPACT_ATOMS: atom_id res chain seq x y z
N MET A 1 -8.90 25.01 63.96
CA MET A 1 -8.23 23.82 64.50
C MET A 1 -7.57 23.08 63.35
N LEU A 2 -6.25 23.13 63.32
CA LEU A 2 -5.36 22.50 62.36
C LEU A 2 -5.21 21.01 62.70
N ARG A 3 -5.13 20.13 61.69
CA ARG A 3 -4.27 18.96 61.78
C ARG A 3 -3.81 18.50 60.40
N GLU A 4 -2.49 18.60 60.25
CA GLU A 4 -1.71 18.23 59.08
C GLU A 4 -1.32 16.74 59.09
N GLY A 5 -1.19 16.17 57.89
CA GLY A 5 -0.22 15.13 57.51
C GLY A 5 -0.57 13.64 57.76
N PRO A 6 0.15 12.69 57.11
CA PRO A 6 1.33 12.88 56.27
C PRO A 6 1.25 12.31 54.83
N PHE A 7 2.04 12.95 53.97
CA PHE A 7 2.55 12.47 52.68
C PHE A 7 3.17 11.07 52.78
N ARG A 8 2.96 10.23 51.76
CA ARG A 8 3.85 9.12 51.43
C ARG A 8 4.28 9.22 49.96
N LEU A 9 5.54 9.60 49.76
CA LEU A 9 6.30 9.28 48.55
C LEU A 9 6.45 7.76 48.45
N THR A 10 6.32 7.19 47.26
CA THR A 10 6.90 5.87 46.98
C THR A 10 7.40 5.79 45.54
N ALA A 11 8.72 5.77 45.44
CA ALA A 11 9.62 5.18 44.45
C ALA A 11 9.17 5.01 42.99
N VAL A 12 9.85 5.74 42.12
CA VAL A 12 10.07 5.41 40.70
C VAL A 12 10.92 4.13 40.63
N VAL A 13 10.35 3.06 40.07
CA VAL A 13 11.10 1.85 39.72
C VAL A 13 11.46 1.93 38.24
N GLY A 14 12.69 2.39 37.96
CA GLY A 14 13.33 2.22 36.67
C GLY A 14 14.07 0.90 36.63
N PHE A 15 13.66 -0.02 35.76
CA PHE A 15 14.46 -1.20 35.42
C PHE A 15 15.08 -0.99 34.04
N ALA A 16 16.40 -0.86 34.05
CA ALA A 16 17.25 -0.78 32.89
C ALA A 16 17.34 -2.14 32.18
N TYR A 17 17.19 -2.13 30.85
CA TYR A 17 17.50 -3.26 29.99
C TYR A 17 19.01 -3.47 29.93
N ALA A 18 19.48 -4.62 30.42
CA ALA A 18 20.85 -5.06 30.25
C ALA A 18 20.99 -5.89 28.96
N TYR A 19 21.61 -5.29 27.94
CA TYR A 19 22.16 -6.03 26.80
C TYR A 19 23.51 -6.65 27.21
N MET A 20 23.63 -7.98 27.12
CA MET A 20 24.93 -8.66 27.04
C MET A 20 24.88 -9.73 25.95
N VAL A 21 25.52 -9.45 24.83
CA VAL A 21 26.04 -10.46 23.91
C VAL A 21 27.56 -10.27 23.88
N LYS A 22 28.29 -11.16 24.57
CA LYS A 22 29.74 -11.30 24.43
C LYS A 22 30.00 -12.46 23.48
N GLY A 23 30.64 -12.16 22.36
CA GLY A 23 31.16 -13.15 21.43
C GLY A 23 32.14 -12.48 20.48
N ALA A 24 33.40 -12.36 20.89
CA ALA A 24 34.50 -11.97 20.03
C ALA A 24 35.25 -13.24 19.61
N ILE A 25 35.39 -13.46 18.29
CA ILE A 25 36.43 -14.32 17.73
C ILE A 25 37.05 -13.58 16.55
N SER A 26 38.38 -13.63 16.53
CA SER A 26 39.34 -12.84 15.76
C SER A 26 39.21 -12.89 14.23
N ALA A 27 39.71 -11.80 13.65
CA ALA A 27 39.98 -11.58 12.25
C ALA A 27 40.90 -12.65 11.62
N THR A 28 40.57 -13.04 10.40
CA THR A 28 41.53 -13.48 9.40
C THR A 28 41.30 -12.61 8.17
N ALA A 29 42.14 -11.61 7.99
CA ALA A 29 42.23 -10.87 6.73
C ALA A 29 43.00 -11.73 5.73
N LEU A 30 42.49 -11.88 4.51
CA LEU A 30 43.29 -12.12 3.29
C LEU A 30 42.42 -11.92 2.04
N ALA A 31 42.91 -11.01 1.19
CA ALA A 31 42.70 -10.82 -0.25
C ALA A 31 41.41 -10.13 -0.79
N PRO A 32 41.58 -9.20 -1.76
CA PRO A 32 40.48 -8.44 -2.36
C PRO A 32 39.63 -9.30 -3.30
N ALA A 33 38.32 -9.02 -3.30
CA ALA A 33 37.37 -9.59 -4.23
C ALA A 33 37.67 -9.07 -5.65
N ASP A 34 38.22 -9.94 -6.47
CA ASP A 34 38.32 -9.76 -7.91
C ASP A 34 36.90 -9.73 -8.49
N PHE A 35 36.49 -8.57 -9.01
CA PHE A 35 35.24 -8.36 -9.73
C PHE A 35 35.33 -9.07 -11.09
N SER A 36 35.25 -10.40 -11.08
CA SER A 36 35.15 -11.18 -12.30
C SER A 36 33.71 -11.17 -12.80
N SER A 37 33.49 -10.29 -13.77
CA SER A 37 32.40 -10.27 -14.74
C SER A 37 31.91 -11.68 -15.07
N ARG A 38 30.76 -12.06 -14.50
CA ARG A 38 30.09 -13.32 -14.82
C ARG A 38 28.94 -13.05 -15.78
N ARG A 39 29.23 -13.40 -17.03
CA ARG A 39 28.35 -13.79 -18.14
C ARG A 39 28.33 -12.77 -19.28
N GLY A 40 29.49 -12.63 -19.91
CA GLY A 40 29.56 -12.38 -21.35
C GLY A 40 28.79 -13.47 -22.09
N PHE A 41 27.72 -13.05 -22.76
CA PHE A 41 26.98 -13.86 -23.71
C PHE A 41 27.75 -13.83 -25.03
N SER A 42 28.68 -14.75 -25.20
CA SER A 42 29.48 -14.89 -26.41
C SER A 42 28.59 -15.40 -27.55
N ILE A 43 28.08 -14.48 -28.37
CA ILE A 43 27.44 -14.81 -29.65
C ILE A 43 28.54 -15.30 -30.59
N GLN A 44 28.65 -16.62 -30.76
CA GLN A 44 29.42 -17.19 -31.85
C GLN A 44 28.62 -17.04 -33.14
N ILE A 45 29.06 -16.14 -34.02
CA ILE A 45 28.56 -16.01 -35.39
C ILE A 45 29.20 -17.13 -36.22
N ALA A 46 28.47 -18.22 -36.44
CA ALA A 46 28.78 -19.18 -37.49
C ALA A 46 28.02 -18.78 -38.75
N GLN A 47 28.72 -18.16 -39.70
CA GLN A 47 28.22 -17.92 -41.06
C GLN A 47 28.25 -19.23 -41.84
N LEU A 48 27.09 -19.76 -42.18
CA LEU A 48 26.91 -20.67 -43.32
C LEU A 48 25.75 -20.16 -44.17
N ALA A 49 26.07 -19.87 -45.43
CA ALA A 49 25.14 -19.42 -46.44
C ALA A 49 24.07 -20.49 -46.72
N GLY A 50 22.80 -20.09 -46.53
CA GLY A 50 21.62 -20.87 -46.90
C GLY A 50 20.41 -19.95 -46.90
N THR A 51 19.96 -19.57 -48.08
CA THR A 51 18.81 -18.68 -48.29
C THR A 51 17.49 -19.37 -47.97
N SER A 52 16.86 -19.02 -46.84
CA SER A 52 15.40 -19.07 -46.66
C SER A 52 14.98 -18.51 -45.30
N GLY A 53 14.48 -17.26 -45.31
CA GLY A 53 13.43 -16.77 -44.41
C GLY A 53 13.67 -16.83 -42.89
N PHE A 54 14.63 -16.07 -42.37
CA PHE A 54 14.59 -15.69 -40.95
C PHE A 54 13.48 -14.66 -40.76
N SER A 55 12.31 -15.12 -40.30
CA SER A 55 11.29 -14.24 -39.75
C SER A 55 11.80 -13.71 -38.42
N PHE A 56 12.27 -12.47 -38.40
CA PHE A 56 12.50 -11.73 -37.16
C PHE A 56 11.14 -11.42 -36.56
N SER A 57 10.82 -12.04 -35.42
CA SER A 57 9.64 -11.69 -34.63
C SER A 57 9.78 -10.24 -34.16
N ILE A 58 8.78 -9.42 -34.51
CA ILE A 58 8.64 -8.02 -34.13
C ILE A 58 8.41 -7.94 -32.61
N PRO A 59 9.11 -7.09 -31.85
CA PRO A 59 8.75 -6.83 -30.45
C PRO A 59 7.48 -5.97 -30.42
N GLY A 60 6.33 -6.63 -30.39
CA GLY A 60 5.00 -5.99 -30.30
C GLY A 60 4.40 -5.96 -28.89
N GLU A 61 5.11 -6.46 -27.88
CA GLU A 61 4.50 -6.79 -26.57
C GLU A 61 4.56 -5.66 -25.55
N ALA A 62 5.43 -4.66 -25.73
CA ALA A 62 5.55 -3.52 -24.81
C ALA A 62 4.28 -2.66 -24.80
N GLY A 63 3.75 -2.29 -25.98
CA GLY A 63 2.56 -1.45 -26.07
C GLY A 63 1.28 -2.12 -25.56
N ALA A 64 1.16 -3.44 -25.66
CA ALA A 64 0.00 -4.17 -25.14
C ALA A 64 -0.01 -4.22 -23.59
N GLN A 65 1.17 -4.35 -22.98
CA GLN A 65 1.33 -4.32 -21.54
C GLN A 65 1.08 -2.92 -20.98
N ASP A 66 1.55 -1.87 -21.65
CA ASP A 66 1.33 -0.49 -21.27
C ASP A 66 -0.17 -0.15 -21.24
N GLU A 67 -0.92 -0.54 -22.27
CA GLU A 67 -2.37 -0.30 -22.30
C GLU A 67 -3.08 -1.06 -21.18
N THR A 68 -2.69 -2.32 -20.94
CA THR A 68 -3.24 -3.11 -19.81
C THR A 68 -2.97 -2.44 -18.47
N ASP A 69 -1.78 -1.88 -18.29
CA ASP A 69 -1.37 -1.19 -17.07
C ASP A 69 -2.10 0.14 -16.89
N LYS A 70 -2.29 0.91 -17.97
CA LYS A 70 -3.13 2.12 -17.97
C LYS A 70 -4.56 1.80 -17.55
N GLN A 71 -5.17 0.76 -18.13
CA GLN A 71 -6.53 0.35 -17.80
C GLN A 71 -6.67 -0.06 -16.34
N LYS A 72 -5.68 -0.75 -15.76
CA LYS A 72 -5.66 -1.07 -14.32
C LYS A 72 -5.66 0.19 -13.46
N ILE A 73 -4.78 1.16 -13.76
CA ILE A 73 -4.70 2.41 -13.00
C ILE A 73 -6.02 3.20 -13.10
N LEU A 74 -6.59 3.32 -14.29
CA LEU A 74 -7.87 3.99 -14.51
C LEU A 74 -9.03 3.29 -13.78
N GLN A 75 -9.09 1.96 -13.85
CA GLN A 75 -10.08 1.18 -13.12
C GLN A 75 -9.93 1.36 -11.60
N GLY A 76 -8.71 1.34 -11.09
CA GLY A 76 -8.39 1.63 -9.70
C GLY A 76 -8.87 3.02 -9.27
N TYR A 77 -8.50 4.04 -10.04
CA TYR A 77 -8.92 5.43 -9.79
C TYR A 77 -10.46 5.58 -9.75
N ARG A 78 -11.17 5.00 -10.73
CA ARG A 78 -12.64 5.00 -10.77
C ARG A 78 -13.25 4.31 -9.54
N ARG A 79 -12.67 3.19 -9.10
CA ARG A 79 -13.10 2.48 -7.89
C ARG A 79 -12.88 3.30 -6.62
N LEU A 80 -11.77 4.02 -6.50
CA LEU A 80 -11.54 4.90 -5.35
C LEU A 80 -12.54 6.06 -5.30
N ASN A 81 -12.92 6.62 -6.46
CA ASN A 81 -14.04 7.58 -6.52
C ASN A 81 -15.34 6.96 -6.02
N GLN A 82 -15.68 5.75 -6.49
CA GLN A 82 -16.88 5.03 -6.01
C GLN A 82 -16.87 4.81 -4.50
N LEU A 83 -15.72 4.42 -3.92
CA LEU A 83 -15.56 4.27 -2.47
C LEU A 83 -15.80 5.60 -1.76
N LEU A 84 -15.17 6.68 -2.20
CA LEU A 84 -15.26 7.99 -1.52
C LEU A 84 -16.65 8.60 -1.64
N ASP A 85 -17.28 8.52 -2.81
CA ASP A 85 -18.63 9.03 -3.08
C ASP A 85 -19.70 8.30 -2.26
N ASN A 86 -19.42 7.05 -1.89
CA ASN A 86 -20.34 6.17 -1.19
C ASN A 86 -19.75 5.66 0.14
N TRP A 87 -18.89 6.46 0.75
CA TRP A 87 -18.04 6.06 1.88
C TRP A 87 -18.78 5.28 2.95
N GLU A 88 -19.86 5.84 3.49
CA GLU A 88 -20.64 5.18 4.55
C GLU A 88 -21.25 3.86 4.09
N ARG A 89 -21.75 3.79 2.85
CA ARG A 89 -22.39 2.59 2.31
C ARG A 89 -21.36 1.49 2.08
N GLU A 90 -20.25 1.80 1.42
CA GLU A 90 -19.22 0.83 1.07
C GLU A 90 -18.48 0.33 2.30
N THR A 91 -18.33 1.17 3.33
CA THR A 91 -17.66 0.79 4.58
C THR A 91 -18.61 0.25 5.65
N THR A 92 -19.91 0.10 5.37
CA THR A 92 -20.86 -0.50 6.31
C THR A 92 -21.24 -1.90 5.85
N VAL A 93 -21.04 -2.89 6.70
CA VAL A 93 -21.45 -4.28 6.42
C VAL A 93 -22.49 -4.72 7.45
N CYS A 94 -23.57 -5.29 6.96
CA CYS A 94 -24.67 -5.80 7.77
C CYS A 94 -24.61 -7.32 7.88
N GLY A 95 -24.97 -7.86 9.05
CA GLY A 95 -25.00 -9.30 9.29
C GLY A 95 -23.62 -9.95 9.37
N LEU A 96 -22.58 -9.17 9.68
CA LEU A 96 -21.22 -9.69 9.89
C LEU A 96 -21.08 -10.38 11.26
N THR A 97 -21.88 -9.93 12.23
CA THR A 97 -21.90 -10.44 13.60
C THR A 97 -23.34 -10.84 13.96
N ASP A 98 -23.52 -11.97 14.66
CA ASP A 98 -24.81 -12.38 15.28
C ASP A 98 -25.18 -11.50 16.49
N ASN A 99 -24.56 -10.32 16.61
CA ASN A 99 -24.73 -9.43 17.73
C ASN A 99 -26.07 -8.70 17.57
N PRO A 100 -27.04 -8.82 18.48
CA PRO A 100 -28.29 -8.07 18.39
C PRO A 100 -28.15 -6.60 18.85
N TYR A 101 -27.00 -6.21 19.40
CA TYR A 101 -26.71 -4.85 19.92
C TYR A 101 -25.98 -3.96 18.92
N VAL A 102 -25.85 -4.39 17.66
CA VAL A 102 -25.36 -3.53 16.59
C VAL A 102 -26.41 -2.51 16.22
N GLY A 103 -26.01 -1.24 16.31
CA GLY A 103 -26.84 -0.09 16.02
C GLY A 103 -27.42 -0.13 14.61
N THR A 104 -28.30 0.83 14.34
CA THR A 104 -28.85 1.02 13.01
C THR A 104 -27.85 1.80 12.17
N SER A 105 -27.47 1.28 11.00
CA SER A 105 -26.68 2.02 10.02
C SER A 105 -27.34 3.35 9.64
N ALA A 106 -26.57 4.26 9.05
CA ALA A 106 -27.09 5.51 8.45
C ALA A 106 -28.22 5.27 7.42
N PHE A 107 -28.37 4.05 6.93
CA PHE A 107 -29.39 3.63 5.96
C PHE A 107 -30.60 2.91 6.58
N GLY A 108 -30.79 2.97 7.89
CA GLY A 108 -31.97 2.40 8.55
C GLY A 108 -31.94 0.88 8.72
N LYS A 109 -30.82 0.20 8.39
CA LYS A 109 -30.65 -1.24 8.60
C LYS A 109 -30.04 -1.53 9.97
N THR A 110 -30.68 -2.38 10.77
CA THR A 110 -30.17 -2.91 12.04
C THR A 110 -29.13 -4.00 11.78
N GLY A 111 -28.19 -4.21 12.71
CA GLY A 111 -27.23 -5.30 12.54
C GLY A 111 -26.03 -4.94 11.68
N CYS A 112 -25.72 -3.66 11.52
CA CYS A 112 -24.68 -3.18 10.61
C CYS A 112 -23.53 -2.51 11.37
N GLU A 113 -22.30 -2.80 10.95
CA GLU A 113 -21.08 -2.24 11.51
C GLU A 113 -20.25 -1.60 10.42
N ARG A 114 -19.61 -0.49 10.79
CA ARG A 114 -18.56 0.09 9.95
C ARG A 114 -17.34 -0.82 10.02
N THR A 115 -16.83 -1.18 8.86
CA THR A 115 -15.64 -2.01 8.74
C THR A 115 -14.60 -1.32 7.85
N PRO A 116 -13.37 -1.21 8.34
CA PRO A 116 -12.26 -0.67 7.57
C PRO A 116 -11.77 -1.66 6.50
N LEU A 117 -12.16 -2.94 6.55
CA LEU A 117 -11.70 -3.98 5.63
C LEU A 117 -12.04 -3.68 4.16
N LYS A 118 -13.09 -2.88 3.93
CA LYS A 118 -13.47 -2.42 2.60
C LYS A 118 -12.45 -1.44 2.03
N VAL A 119 -11.80 -0.62 2.87
CA VAL A 119 -10.70 0.25 2.42
C VAL A 119 -9.56 -0.58 1.84
N MET A 120 -9.12 -1.64 2.53
CA MET A 120 -8.04 -2.52 2.05
C MET A 120 -8.40 -3.23 0.73
N GLU A 121 -9.68 -3.57 0.55
CA GLU A 121 -10.19 -4.17 -0.68
C GLU A 121 -10.08 -3.21 -1.87
N TYR A 122 -10.57 -1.98 -1.71
CA TYR A 122 -10.52 -0.96 -2.76
C TYR A 122 -9.09 -0.47 -3.06
N MET A 123 -8.20 -0.50 -2.07
CA MET A 123 -6.79 -0.13 -2.22
C MET A 123 -5.92 -1.26 -2.83
N GLY A 124 -6.50 -2.43 -3.11
CA GLY A 124 -5.78 -3.53 -3.78
C GLY A 124 -4.93 -4.41 -2.86
N TYR A 125 -5.08 -4.30 -1.54
CA TYR A 125 -4.32 -5.12 -0.58
C TYR A 125 -4.99 -6.47 -0.28
N ARG A 126 -6.24 -6.69 -0.69
CA ARG A 126 -7.01 -7.90 -0.37
C ARG A 126 -6.91 -9.00 -1.42
N SER A 127 -6.63 -8.67 -2.68
CA SER A 127 -6.66 -9.62 -3.79
C SER A 127 -5.54 -9.36 -4.78
N VAL A 128 -4.89 -10.43 -5.24
CA VAL A 128 -3.85 -10.37 -6.29
C VAL A 128 -4.41 -10.03 -7.67
N ASN A 129 -5.73 -10.20 -7.85
CA ASN A 129 -6.44 -9.89 -9.09
C ASN A 129 -7.01 -8.47 -9.09
N ASP A 130 -6.79 -7.70 -8.02
CA ASP A 130 -7.25 -6.32 -7.94
C ASP A 130 -6.45 -5.43 -8.91
N PRO A 131 -7.08 -4.48 -9.62
CA PRO A 131 -6.36 -3.56 -10.52
C PRO A 131 -5.27 -2.74 -9.81
N LEU A 132 -5.42 -2.44 -8.51
CA LEU A 132 -4.43 -1.73 -7.72
C LEU A 132 -3.44 -2.65 -6.99
N PHE A 133 -3.53 -3.96 -7.20
CA PHE A 133 -2.55 -4.89 -6.64
C PHE A 133 -1.15 -4.57 -7.14
N LYS A 134 -0.25 -4.22 -6.20
CA LYS A 134 1.13 -3.77 -6.49
C LYS A 134 1.16 -2.60 -7.48
N ALA A 135 0.24 -1.64 -7.31
CA ALA A 135 0.13 -0.45 -8.16
C ALA A 135 1.48 0.27 -8.37
N GLU A 136 2.35 0.39 -7.35
CA GLU A 136 3.68 1.00 -7.49
C GLU A 136 4.51 0.34 -8.62
N LYS A 137 4.49 -0.99 -8.71
CA LYS A 137 5.19 -1.72 -9.77
C LYS A 137 4.61 -1.40 -11.15
N THR A 138 3.30 -1.20 -11.22
CA THR A 138 2.60 -0.81 -12.45
C THR A 138 2.94 0.62 -12.85
N LEU A 139 2.94 1.55 -11.89
CA LEU A 139 3.32 2.95 -12.08
C LEU A 139 4.78 3.09 -12.54
N ARG A 140 5.71 2.32 -11.97
CA ARG A 140 7.12 2.31 -12.44
C ARG A 140 7.27 1.83 -13.89
N ARG A 141 6.40 0.94 -14.38
CA ARG A 141 6.43 0.52 -15.79
C ARG A 141 5.93 1.63 -16.73
N LEU A 142 4.94 2.40 -16.28
CA LEU A 142 4.35 3.50 -17.05
C LEU A 142 5.21 4.77 -17.09
N GLU A 143 6.27 4.85 -16.27
CA GLU A 143 7.19 5.99 -16.18
C GLU A 143 7.80 6.36 -17.54
N ILE A 144 8.04 5.38 -18.42
CA ILE A 144 8.58 5.61 -19.77
C ILE A 144 7.66 6.44 -20.68
N LEU A 145 6.37 6.55 -20.32
CA LEU A 145 5.36 7.29 -21.07
C LEU A 145 5.17 8.72 -20.56
N VAL A 146 5.89 9.10 -19.50
CA VAL A 146 5.75 10.40 -18.85
C VAL A 146 6.43 11.48 -19.71
N PRO A 147 5.74 12.60 -19.99
CA PRO A 147 6.35 13.75 -20.65
C PRO A 147 7.54 14.29 -19.83
N PRO A 148 8.70 14.62 -20.45
CA PRO A 148 9.89 15.09 -19.74
C PRO A 148 9.67 16.35 -18.88
N ASP A 149 8.71 17.19 -19.26
CA ASP A 149 8.34 18.40 -18.53
C ASP A 149 7.47 18.15 -17.29
N ARG A 150 6.96 16.91 -17.13
CA ARG A 150 6.10 16.50 -16.01
C ARG A 150 6.67 15.35 -15.18
N GLU A 151 7.92 14.96 -15.41
CA GLU A 151 8.59 13.84 -14.71
C GLU A 151 8.62 14.03 -13.19
N THR A 152 9.00 15.22 -12.71
CA THR A 152 9.01 15.51 -11.26
C THR A 152 7.62 15.39 -10.64
N GLU A 153 6.60 15.98 -11.29
CA GLU A 153 5.21 15.92 -10.82
C GLU A 153 4.70 14.46 -10.77
N TYR A 154 5.10 13.65 -11.74
CA TYR A 154 4.77 12.23 -11.78
C TYR A 154 5.38 11.48 -10.60
N LEU A 155 6.69 11.65 -10.38
CA LEU A 155 7.42 10.96 -9.30
C LEU A 155 6.86 11.34 -7.93
N GLU A 156 6.59 12.62 -7.68
CA GLU A 156 5.96 13.09 -6.44
C GLU A 156 4.56 12.48 -6.24
N ALA A 157 3.78 12.35 -7.32
CA ALA A 157 2.46 11.72 -7.26
C ALA A 157 2.56 10.20 -7.00
N VAL A 158 3.56 9.51 -7.56
CA VAL A 158 3.80 8.08 -7.30
C VAL A 158 4.22 7.85 -5.85
N GLU A 159 5.11 8.69 -5.31
CA GLU A 159 5.53 8.63 -3.90
C GLU A 159 4.34 8.89 -2.96
N THR A 160 3.57 9.95 -3.22
CA THR A 160 2.37 10.28 -2.45
C THR A 160 1.35 9.15 -2.49
N TRP A 161 1.11 8.55 -3.67
CA TRP A 161 0.25 7.37 -3.79
C TRP A 161 0.74 6.23 -2.90
N SER A 162 2.03 5.90 -2.96
CA SER A 162 2.60 4.78 -2.21
C SER A 162 2.48 4.99 -0.70
N GLU A 163 2.88 6.17 -0.20
CA GLU A 163 2.80 6.51 1.22
C GLU A 163 1.36 6.43 1.72
N LYS A 164 0.44 7.12 1.03
CA LYS A 164 -0.96 7.21 1.47
C LYS A 164 -1.71 5.90 1.32
N ALA A 165 -1.34 5.08 0.35
CA ALA A 165 -1.93 3.75 0.20
C ALA A 165 -1.56 2.84 1.38
N ASP A 166 -0.29 2.86 1.78
CA ASP A 166 0.19 2.08 2.93
C ASP A 166 -0.39 2.60 4.26
N GLU A 167 -0.48 3.93 4.44
CA GLU A 167 -1.12 4.53 5.61
C GLU A 167 -2.61 4.16 5.70
N ALA A 168 -3.35 4.31 4.60
CA ALA A 168 -4.77 3.94 4.53
C ALA A 168 -4.99 2.46 4.88
N SER A 169 -4.17 1.57 4.31
CA SER A 169 -4.24 0.13 4.55
C SER A 169 -3.84 -0.23 5.99
N GLY A 170 -2.81 0.41 6.52
CA GLY A 170 -2.35 0.21 7.90
C GLY A 170 -3.39 0.65 8.93
N MET A 171 -3.97 1.85 8.76
CA MET A 171 -5.07 2.34 9.61
C MET A 171 -6.29 1.42 9.54
N ALA A 172 -6.60 0.94 8.33
CA ALA A 172 -7.71 0.02 8.14
C ALA A 172 -7.48 -1.33 8.83
N TYR A 173 -6.26 -1.87 8.72
CA TYR A 173 -5.90 -3.13 9.38
C TYR A 173 -5.95 -3.00 10.90
N ILE A 174 -5.34 -1.96 11.48
CA ILE A 174 -5.34 -1.73 12.94
C ILE A 174 -6.77 -1.63 13.48
N SER A 175 -7.63 -0.90 12.76
CA SER A 175 -9.01 -0.70 13.20
C SER A 175 -9.91 -1.91 13.02
N SER A 176 -9.57 -2.87 12.15
CA SER A 176 -10.31 -4.13 12.05
C SER A 176 -10.28 -4.97 13.33
N TRP A 177 -9.31 -4.72 14.21
CA TRP A 177 -9.19 -5.33 15.53
C TRP A 177 -9.65 -4.41 16.67
N GLY A 178 -10.29 -3.28 16.34
CA GLY A 178 -10.62 -2.21 17.27
C GLY A 178 -11.48 -2.65 18.45
N GLU A 179 -12.39 -3.61 18.28
CA GLU A 179 -13.21 -4.14 19.38
C GLU A 179 -12.52 -5.21 20.24
N ALA A 180 -11.55 -5.93 19.67
CA ALA A 180 -10.85 -7.02 20.37
C ALA A 180 -9.72 -6.51 21.29
N ASN A 181 -9.31 -5.25 21.14
CA ASN A 181 -8.17 -4.68 21.85
C ASN A 181 -8.57 -4.09 23.22
N PRO A 182 -7.74 -4.24 24.28
CA PRO A 182 -7.96 -3.56 25.55
C PRO A 182 -8.01 -2.03 25.38
N GLY A 183 -9.10 -1.38 25.83
CA GLY A 183 -9.34 0.06 25.58
C GLY A 183 -9.80 0.39 24.16
N GLY A 184 -10.16 -0.64 23.39
CA GLY A 184 -10.82 -0.58 22.10
C GLY A 184 -12.34 -0.39 22.22
N GLY A 185 -13.00 -0.25 21.07
CA GLY A 185 -14.44 0.03 21.00
C GLY A 185 -14.89 0.49 19.61
N LYS A 186 -16.21 0.58 19.42
CA LYS A 186 -16.81 1.03 18.16
C LYS A 186 -16.39 2.45 17.79
N ASP A 187 -16.27 3.32 18.78
CA ASP A 187 -15.76 4.68 18.66
C ASP A 187 -14.32 4.71 18.10
N ARG A 188 -13.48 3.73 18.45
CA ARG A 188 -12.13 3.59 17.89
C ARG A 188 -12.17 3.19 16.42
N ILE A 189 -13.05 2.25 16.06
CA ILE A 189 -13.23 1.84 14.66
C ILE A 189 -13.68 3.03 13.82
N ASP A 190 -14.68 3.77 14.29
CA ASP A 190 -15.19 4.96 13.62
C ASP A 190 -14.12 6.07 13.50
N TYR A 191 -13.30 6.26 14.54
CA TYR A 191 -12.19 7.21 14.47
C TYR A 191 -11.17 6.85 13.38
N PHE A 192 -10.73 5.59 13.34
CA PHE A 192 -9.72 5.15 12.39
C PHE A 192 -10.25 5.03 10.97
N ILE A 193 -11.52 4.67 10.78
CA ILE A 193 -12.10 4.63 9.43
C ILE A 193 -12.16 6.05 8.85
N GLU A 194 -12.53 7.06 9.64
CA GLU A 194 -12.51 8.45 9.17
C GLU A 194 -11.10 9.01 8.98
N ARG A 195 -10.09 8.46 9.66
CA ARG A 195 -8.69 8.75 9.35
C ARG A 195 -8.28 8.13 8.01
N ALA A 196 -8.55 6.85 7.82
CA ALA A 196 -8.27 6.14 6.57
C ALA A 196 -8.96 6.82 5.37
N LYS A 197 -10.15 7.43 5.56
CA LYS A 197 -10.80 8.22 4.51
C LYS A 197 -9.92 9.35 3.96
N ARG A 198 -9.18 10.04 4.82
CA ARG A 198 -8.30 11.14 4.42
C ARG A 198 -7.14 10.60 3.59
N ASP A 199 -6.51 9.53 4.07
CA ASP A 199 -5.40 8.86 3.38
C ASP A 199 -5.86 8.32 2.01
N VAL A 200 -7.04 7.69 1.92
CA VAL A 200 -7.65 7.27 0.64
C VAL A 200 -7.92 8.45 -0.28
N THR A 201 -8.36 9.60 0.25
CA THR A 201 -8.61 10.80 -0.54
C THR A 201 -7.33 11.35 -1.16
N GLU A 202 -6.26 11.43 -0.37
CA GLU A 202 -4.94 11.87 -0.83
C GLU A 202 -4.36 10.89 -1.85
N ALA A 203 -4.44 9.59 -1.58
CA ALA A 203 -4.04 8.53 -2.50
C ALA A 203 -4.82 8.62 -3.83
N ARG A 204 -6.15 8.78 -3.78
CA ARG A 204 -6.99 8.98 -4.98
C ARG A 204 -6.55 10.20 -5.76
N ASN A 205 -6.33 11.33 -5.09
CA ASN A 205 -5.91 12.57 -5.75
C ASN A 205 -4.58 12.39 -6.47
N ALA A 206 -3.60 11.73 -5.83
CA ALA A 206 -2.31 11.40 -6.45
C ALA A 206 -2.46 10.50 -7.69
N LEU A 207 -3.30 9.47 -7.62
CA LEU A 207 -3.66 8.68 -8.81
C LEU A 207 -4.34 9.50 -9.90
N GLY A 208 -5.19 10.47 -9.53
CA GLY A 208 -5.81 11.40 -10.48
C GLY A 208 -4.78 12.25 -11.22
N THR A 209 -3.74 12.74 -10.51
CA THR A 209 -2.60 13.43 -11.12
C THR A 209 -1.86 12.51 -12.10
N ILE A 210 -1.57 11.27 -11.71
CA ILE A 210 -0.92 10.28 -12.58
C ILE A 210 -1.76 10.00 -13.84
N VAL A 211 -3.07 9.77 -13.69
CA VAL A 211 -4.02 9.58 -14.81
C VAL A 211 -3.99 10.77 -15.77
N SER A 212 -3.93 11.99 -15.24
CA SER A 212 -3.83 13.23 -16.03
C SER A 212 -2.49 13.35 -16.76
N ILE A 213 -1.36 13.04 -16.10
CA ILE A 213 -0.02 13.07 -16.71
C ILE A 213 0.09 12.06 -17.86
N LEU A 214 -0.40 10.84 -17.63
CA LEU A 214 -0.34 9.74 -18.60
C LEU A 214 -1.45 9.80 -19.66
N GLN A 215 -2.35 10.80 -19.57
CA GLN A 215 -3.47 11.03 -20.48
C GLN A 215 -4.33 9.77 -20.68
N ILE A 216 -4.75 9.14 -19.57
CA ILE A 216 -5.56 7.91 -19.60
C ILE A 216 -7.05 8.29 -19.61
N GLU A 217 -7.82 7.80 -20.58
CA GLU A 217 -9.26 8.11 -20.79
C GLU A 217 -10.20 6.92 -20.51
#